data_AF-A0A959NP37-F1
#
_entry.id   AF-A0A959NP37-F1
#
_cell.length_a   1.000
_cell.length_b   1.000
_cell.length_c   1.000
_cell.angle_alpha   90.00
_cell.angle_beta   90.00
_cell.angle_gamma   90.00
#
_symmetry.space_group_name_H-M   'P 1'
#
loop_
_entity.id
_entity.type
_entity.pdbx_description
1 polymer ?
#
loop_
_entity_poly.entity_id
_entity_poly.type
_entity_poly.pdbx_seq_one_letter_code
_entity_poly.pdbx_strand_id
1 'polypeptide(L)'
;IASNLRKVLTFGADHPYGEVMTEKTVDSINLDLTKKYYKENFRPNIAMLAFVGDINLDEAKKLAQKYLGSWEKKEVKSAEYKTPTAPLVNKVAISNRDASVQSVISVVYPVELKKNSQDIIKASVMSTILGGTFSARLNQNLREKHGYTYGSGSSLSSDKLIGSFTASATVRNEVTDSAITEIFNEMKILRNEKVTDDELDRIKNYLNGSFSRSLESPQTIARFALNIERYNLAKDYYKNYLKNLSQVTAEDVEEMAKKYLKPNNAQIIVVGNAAEVAEKLTKFSTSGKIQYYDNYGNEYDPNLMKAEEGVTAETVIEKYIEAIGGREKIAAVIDKTMEMKGTVQGMDIKLTMSQKAPNKLFQELDFSVGKQTTVFDGEKGKVEGMGQVQNLEGDLLEEMKYQASMNLFLDYAKNNIEVELGGIENINGKDAYKIVTTIPTGKKSTQYYDKDSGLKIREVNSVTTPQGSFTQTIDTDDYKDVDGLKFPFKLTQSMGPQSLTLEVTSIKMNTGLNDSIFEVK
;
A
#
# COMPACT_ATOMS: atom_id res chain seq x y z
N ILE A 1 -2.08 2.46 0.96
CA ILE A 1 -3.30 2.41 1.81
C ILE A 1 -2.94 2.35 3.31
N ALA A 2 -2.62 1.19 3.91
CA ALA A 2 -2.45 1.08 5.37
C ALA A 2 -1.43 2.07 5.98
N SER A 3 -0.33 2.36 5.27
CA SER A 3 0.63 3.36 5.74
C SER A 3 0.07 4.79 5.74
N ASN A 4 -0.78 5.15 4.78
CA ASN A 4 -1.41 6.46 4.70
C ASN A 4 -2.39 6.63 5.86
N LEU A 5 -3.29 5.64 6.05
CA LEU A 5 -4.23 5.66 7.16
C LEU A 5 -3.52 5.73 8.52
N ARG A 6 -2.44 4.97 8.73
CA ARG A 6 -1.67 5.07 9.98
C ARG A 6 -1.17 6.48 10.23
N LYS A 7 -0.63 7.18 9.23
CA LYS A 7 -0.18 8.57 9.36
C LYS A 7 -1.35 9.49 9.74
N VAL A 8 -2.41 9.49 8.94
CA VAL A 8 -3.56 10.38 9.11
C VAL A 8 -4.29 10.12 10.42
N LEU A 9 -4.55 8.87 10.77
CA LEU A 9 -5.35 8.52 11.95
C LEU A 9 -4.55 8.57 13.25
N THR A 10 -3.21 8.47 13.19
CA THR A 10 -2.35 8.65 14.38
C THR A 10 -2.09 10.13 14.66
N PHE A 11 -1.84 10.94 13.63
CA PHE A 11 -1.32 12.30 13.81
C PHE A 11 -2.27 13.41 13.36
N GLY A 12 -3.28 13.09 12.53
CA GLY A 12 -4.17 14.07 11.90
C GLY A 12 -3.61 14.57 10.55
N ALA A 13 -4.49 14.79 9.57
CA ALA A 13 -4.11 15.24 8.22
C ALA A 13 -3.41 16.61 8.21
N ASP A 14 -3.70 17.47 9.20
CA ASP A 14 -3.12 18.82 9.32
C ASP A 14 -1.75 18.83 10.06
N HIS A 15 -1.25 17.66 10.46
CA HIS A 15 0.06 17.54 11.13
C HIS A 15 1.11 17.01 10.14
N PRO A 16 2.38 17.49 10.16
CA PRO A 16 3.42 17.03 9.22
C PRO A 16 3.66 15.51 9.22
N TYR A 17 3.43 14.85 10.35
CA TYR A 17 3.54 13.38 10.46
C TYR A 17 2.33 12.63 9.86
N GLY A 18 1.23 13.34 9.64
CA GLY A 18 0.02 12.85 9.01
C GLY A 18 -0.05 13.06 7.49
N GLU A 19 0.90 13.80 6.90
CA GLU A 19 0.88 14.14 5.48
C GLU A 19 0.96 12.89 4.57
N VAL A 20 0.10 12.91 3.54
CA VAL A 20 0.01 11.87 2.52
C VAL A 20 0.37 12.45 1.16
N MET A 21 1.34 11.83 0.50
CA MET A 21 1.74 12.17 -0.85
C MET A 21 0.73 11.62 -1.86
N THR A 22 0.35 12.46 -2.81
CA THR A 22 -0.55 12.16 -3.93
C THR A 22 0.09 12.61 -5.25
N GLU A 23 -0.39 12.11 -6.38
CA GLU A 23 0.05 12.56 -7.71
C GLU A 23 -0.08 14.09 -7.84
N LYS A 24 -1.25 14.64 -7.46
CA LYS A 24 -1.48 16.09 -7.43
C LYS A 24 -0.42 16.86 -6.61
N THR A 25 -0.03 16.35 -5.45
CA THR A 25 1.01 17.03 -4.64
C THR A 25 2.38 16.94 -5.29
N VAL A 26 2.72 15.84 -5.96
CA VAL A 26 3.99 15.66 -6.66
C VAL A 26 4.03 16.58 -7.89
N ASP A 27 2.97 16.62 -8.68
CA ASP A 27 2.86 17.47 -9.88
C ASP A 27 2.88 18.97 -9.56
N SER A 28 2.51 19.34 -8.33
CA SER A 28 2.59 20.73 -7.88
C SER A 28 4.03 21.21 -7.61
N ILE A 29 5.00 20.28 -7.50
CA ILE A 29 6.39 20.61 -7.23
C ILE A 29 7.04 21.16 -8.50
N ASN A 30 7.64 22.35 -8.40
CA ASN A 30 8.40 22.97 -9.47
C ASN A 30 9.75 23.50 -8.97
N LEU A 31 10.63 23.86 -9.90
CA LEU A 31 11.98 24.32 -9.60
C LEU A 31 12.00 25.55 -8.68
N ASP A 32 11.04 26.46 -8.83
CA ASP A 32 10.98 27.69 -8.04
C ASP A 32 10.61 27.40 -6.58
N LEU A 33 9.67 26.49 -6.33
CA LEU A 33 9.37 25.99 -4.98
C LEU A 33 10.59 25.34 -4.34
N THR A 34 11.33 24.50 -5.08
CA THR A 34 12.55 23.84 -4.58
C THR A 34 13.64 24.87 -4.25
N LYS A 35 13.88 25.84 -5.14
CA LYS A 35 14.84 26.93 -4.90
C LYS A 35 14.44 27.76 -3.69
N LYS A 36 13.16 28.06 -3.52
CA LYS A 36 12.63 28.77 -2.36
C LYS A 36 12.86 27.98 -1.08
N TYR A 37 12.47 26.71 -1.05
CA TYR A 37 12.67 25.83 0.10
C TYR A 37 14.14 25.74 0.51
N TYR A 38 15.05 25.57 -0.46
CA TYR A 38 16.50 25.58 -0.22
C TYR A 38 16.97 26.91 0.39
N LYS A 39 16.55 28.04 -0.17
CA LYS A 39 16.89 29.38 0.34
C LYS A 39 16.26 29.69 1.70
N GLU A 40 15.21 29.02 2.12
CA GLU A 40 14.56 29.29 3.40
C GLU A 40 15.04 28.35 4.51
N ASN A 41 15.38 27.11 4.19
CA ASN A 41 15.58 26.05 5.19
C ASN A 41 17.00 25.48 5.27
N PHE A 42 17.88 25.76 4.30
CA PHE A 42 19.26 25.26 4.35
C PHE A 42 20.19 26.35 4.87
N ARG A 43 20.34 26.45 6.19
CA ARG A 43 21.16 27.49 6.84
C ARG A 43 22.12 26.93 7.91
N PRO A 44 23.31 27.53 8.06
CA PRO A 44 24.34 27.03 8.97
C PRO A 44 23.93 27.14 10.45
N ASN A 45 23.06 28.10 10.82
CA ASN A 45 22.58 28.28 12.19
C ASN A 45 21.57 27.21 12.66
N ILE A 46 21.10 26.33 11.76
CA ILE A 46 20.26 25.17 12.11
C ILE A 46 20.86 23.85 11.58
N ALA A 47 22.10 23.90 11.07
CA ALA A 47 22.83 22.76 10.57
C ALA A 47 23.71 22.16 11.67
N MET A 48 23.97 20.86 11.56
CA MET A 48 24.88 20.14 12.43
C MET A 48 25.86 19.35 11.56
N LEU A 49 27.15 19.42 11.91
CA LEU A 49 28.21 18.74 11.19
C LEU A 49 28.98 17.84 12.16
N ALA A 50 29.12 16.57 11.80
CA ALA A 50 29.88 15.60 12.56
C ALA A 50 31.03 15.05 11.70
N PHE A 51 32.22 14.99 12.27
CA PHE A 51 33.39 14.32 11.69
C PHE A 51 33.66 13.05 12.49
N VAL A 52 33.83 11.93 11.80
CA VAL A 52 34.21 10.64 12.40
C VAL A 52 35.16 9.93 11.45
N GLY A 53 36.32 9.50 11.96
CA GLY A 53 37.35 8.81 11.19
C GLY A 53 38.74 9.15 11.70
N ASP A 54 39.75 8.86 10.89
CA ASP A 54 41.14 9.26 11.11
C ASP A 54 41.32 10.75 10.80
N ILE A 55 40.87 11.60 11.72
CA ILE A 55 40.92 13.05 11.59
C ILE A 55 41.04 13.69 12.98
N ASN A 56 41.87 14.71 13.10
CA ASN A 56 41.94 15.52 14.32
C ASN A 56 41.07 16.78 14.24
N LEU A 57 40.88 17.44 15.39
CA LEU A 57 40.01 18.61 15.49
C LEU A 57 40.46 19.78 14.59
N ASP A 58 41.77 19.99 14.43
CA ASP A 58 42.29 21.11 13.65
C ASP A 58 42.10 20.88 12.15
N GLU A 59 42.28 19.66 11.67
CA GLU A 59 41.95 19.25 10.30
C GLU A 59 40.46 19.39 10.03
N ALA A 60 39.61 18.90 10.93
CA ALA A 60 38.16 19.00 10.81
C ALA A 60 37.71 20.47 10.72
N LYS A 61 38.25 21.35 11.59
CA LYS A 61 37.98 22.78 11.55
C LYS A 61 38.46 23.42 10.24
N LYS A 62 39.66 23.07 9.75
CA LYS A 62 40.16 23.55 8.46
C LYS A 62 39.25 23.14 7.30
N LEU A 63 38.77 21.90 7.27
CA LEU A 63 37.84 21.43 6.24
C LEU A 63 36.49 22.13 6.32
N ALA A 64 35.92 22.25 7.52
CA ALA A 64 34.67 22.96 7.74
C ALA A 64 34.77 24.42 7.29
N GLN A 65 35.85 25.12 7.67
CA GLN A 65 36.08 26.51 7.26
C GLN A 65 36.31 26.63 5.74
N LYS A 66 37.08 25.71 5.14
CA LYS A 66 37.34 25.70 3.69
C LYS A 66 36.08 25.58 2.85
N TYR A 67 35.18 24.66 3.21
CA TYR A 67 34.02 24.34 2.37
C TYR A 67 32.72 25.02 2.81
N LEU A 68 32.58 25.36 4.08
CA LEU A 68 31.34 25.91 4.65
C LEU A 68 31.54 27.27 5.34
N GLY A 69 32.76 27.79 5.40
CA GLY A 69 33.06 29.05 6.09
C GLY A 69 32.40 30.29 5.47
N SER A 70 32.06 30.23 4.18
CA SER A 70 31.30 31.28 3.47
C SER A 70 29.78 31.06 3.53
N TRP A 71 29.29 30.02 4.21
CA TRP A 71 27.87 29.76 4.32
C TRP A 71 27.25 30.72 5.34
N GLU A 72 26.33 31.57 4.89
CA GLU A 72 25.77 32.64 5.70
C GLU A 72 24.54 32.20 6.51
N LYS A 73 24.46 32.70 7.75
CA LYS A 73 23.29 32.55 8.62
C LYS A 73 22.12 33.35 8.08
N LYS A 74 20.91 32.85 8.30
CA LYS A 74 19.66 33.60 8.07
C LYS A 74 18.60 33.16 9.06
N GLU A 75 17.60 34.01 9.26
CA GLU A 75 16.38 33.62 9.94
C GLU A 75 15.74 32.41 9.23
N VAL A 76 15.44 31.37 10.00
CA VAL A 76 14.68 30.20 9.55
C VAL A 76 13.42 30.16 10.39
N LYS A 77 12.27 30.18 9.72
CA LYS A 77 10.97 30.13 10.40
C LYS A 77 10.77 28.74 11.00
N SER A 78 10.55 28.69 12.31
CA SER A 78 10.05 27.48 12.96
C SER A 78 8.53 27.47 12.82
N ALA A 79 7.98 26.32 12.46
CA ALA A 79 6.54 26.11 12.48
C ALA A 79 6.12 25.52 13.83
N GLU A 80 4.95 25.94 14.30
CA GLU A 80 4.27 25.33 15.44
C GLU A 80 3.17 24.42 14.92
N TYR A 81 3.05 23.24 15.51
CA TYR A 81 2.08 22.24 15.12
C TYR A 81 1.23 21.88 16.34
N LYS A 82 -0.06 21.62 16.10
CA LYS A 82 -0.94 21.11 17.14
C LYS A 82 -0.48 19.71 17.53
N THR A 83 -0.17 19.49 18.80
CA THR A 83 0.23 18.17 19.31
C THR A 83 -0.89 17.15 19.10
N PRO A 84 -0.64 16.04 18.37
CA PRO A 84 -1.61 14.97 18.23
C PRO A 84 -1.88 14.28 19.56
N THR A 85 -3.15 13.97 19.83
CA THR A 85 -3.60 13.31 21.07
C THR A 85 -4.11 11.91 20.79
N ALA A 86 -3.85 10.98 21.71
CA ALA A 86 -4.40 9.63 21.62
C ALA A 86 -5.94 9.67 21.68
N PRO A 87 -6.64 8.75 20.98
CA PRO A 87 -8.09 8.71 21.05
C PRO A 87 -8.55 8.36 22.48
N LEU A 88 -9.68 8.93 22.93
CA LEU A 88 -10.18 8.68 24.29
C LEU A 88 -10.77 7.28 24.47
N VAL A 89 -11.17 6.63 23.37
CA VAL A 89 -11.78 5.31 23.33
C VAL A 89 -11.32 4.58 22.08
N ASN A 90 -11.53 3.28 22.01
CA ASN A 90 -11.23 2.54 20.79
C ASN A 90 -12.16 2.95 19.65
N LYS A 91 -11.56 3.19 18.49
CA LYS A 91 -12.24 3.45 17.23
C LYS A 91 -11.76 2.44 16.20
N VAL A 92 -12.64 2.05 15.28
CA VAL A 92 -12.30 1.14 14.20
C VAL A 92 -12.46 1.88 12.87
N ALA A 93 -11.39 1.85 12.08
CA ALA A 93 -11.29 2.44 10.76
C ALA A 93 -11.05 1.34 9.72
N ILE A 94 -11.83 1.34 8.64
CA ILE A 94 -11.68 0.40 7.52
C ILE A 94 -11.39 1.15 6.24
N SER A 95 -10.40 0.69 5.48
CA SER A 95 -10.27 1.02 4.06
C SER A 95 -10.58 -0.23 3.25
N ASN A 96 -11.59 -0.11 2.40
CA ASN A 96 -12.14 -1.25 1.69
C ASN A 96 -11.26 -1.66 0.49
N ARG A 97 -11.07 -2.96 0.32
CA ARG A 97 -10.43 -3.58 -0.84
C ARG A 97 -11.09 -4.93 -1.11
N ASP A 98 -12.16 -4.92 -1.90
CA ASP A 98 -13.03 -6.07 -2.15
C ASP A 98 -12.30 -7.32 -2.62
N ALA A 99 -11.31 -7.16 -3.52
CA ALA A 99 -10.55 -8.29 -4.06
C ALA A 99 -9.49 -8.85 -3.06
N SER A 100 -9.39 -8.29 -1.85
CA SER A 100 -8.38 -8.70 -0.88
C SER A 100 -8.86 -9.89 -0.07
N VAL A 101 -8.15 -11.02 -0.18
CA VAL A 101 -8.36 -12.22 0.66
C VAL A 101 -7.66 -12.13 2.02
N GLN A 102 -6.90 -11.05 2.26
CA GLN A 102 -6.21 -10.75 3.50
C GLN A 102 -6.52 -9.35 4.01
N SER A 103 -6.47 -9.21 5.33
CA SER A 103 -6.57 -7.96 6.08
C SER A 103 -5.21 -7.55 6.61
N VAL A 104 -4.85 -6.28 6.38
CA VAL A 104 -3.73 -5.62 7.07
C VAL A 104 -4.27 -4.89 8.29
N ILE A 105 -3.88 -5.35 9.47
CA ILE A 105 -4.29 -4.80 10.77
C ILE A 105 -3.23 -3.82 11.27
N SER A 106 -3.65 -2.71 11.84
CA SER A 106 -2.78 -1.77 12.56
C SER A 106 -3.49 -1.17 13.77
N VAL A 107 -2.95 -1.41 14.96
CA VAL A 107 -3.38 -0.76 16.21
C VAL A 107 -2.41 0.37 16.50
N VAL A 108 -2.88 1.62 16.45
CA VAL A 108 -2.02 2.81 16.51
C VAL A 108 -2.56 3.91 17.42
N TYR A 109 -1.65 4.69 17.99
CA TYR A 109 -1.95 5.94 18.70
C TYR A 109 -0.66 6.74 18.95
N PRO A 110 -0.74 8.07 19.01
CA PRO A 110 0.40 8.91 19.40
C PRO A 110 0.75 8.69 20.87
N VAL A 111 2.03 8.84 21.19
CA VAL A 111 2.59 8.62 22.53
C VAL A 111 3.52 9.76 22.89
N GLU A 112 3.36 10.30 24.10
CA GLU A 112 4.25 11.30 24.68
C GLU A 112 5.57 10.66 25.16
N LEU A 113 6.38 10.21 24.22
CA LEU A 113 7.71 9.66 24.47
C LEU A 113 8.75 10.43 23.65
N LYS A 114 9.42 11.39 24.29
CA LYS A 114 10.49 12.19 23.67
C LYS A 114 11.83 11.47 23.74
N LYS A 115 12.73 11.77 22.79
CA LYS A 115 14.08 11.18 22.70
C LYS A 115 14.95 11.34 23.95
N ASN A 116 14.72 12.38 24.74
CA ASN A 116 15.43 12.66 25.99
C ASN A 116 14.68 12.22 27.26
N SER A 117 13.58 11.48 27.12
CA SER A 117 12.85 10.93 28.26
C SER A 117 13.71 9.93 29.03
N GLN A 118 13.58 9.92 30.36
CA GLN A 118 14.20 8.92 31.23
C GLN A 118 13.66 7.50 30.98
N ASP A 119 12.46 7.41 30.41
CA ASP A 119 11.79 6.14 30.13
C ASP A 119 12.35 5.42 28.91
N ILE A 120 13.14 6.08 28.05
CA ILE A 120 13.53 5.58 26.71
C ILE A 120 14.06 4.14 26.75
N ILE A 121 14.97 3.83 27.68
CA ILE A 121 15.61 2.52 27.75
C ILE A 121 14.62 1.45 28.24
N LYS A 122 13.87 1.75 29.32
CA LYS A 122 12.85 0.85 29.88
C LYS A 122 11.74 0.58 28.86
N ALA A 123 11.25 1.63 28.19
CA ALA A 123 10.23 1.56 27.15
C ALA A 123 10.71 0.76 25.93
N SER A 124 11.99 0.87 25.56
CA SER A 124 12.59 0.07 24.49
C SER A 124 12.61 -1.42 24.85
N VAL A 125 12.95 -1.79 26.09
CA VAL A 125 12.92 -3.18 26.55
C VAL A 125 11.49 -3.73 26.49
N MET A 126 10.51 -3.02 27.07
CA MET A 126 9.09 -3.40 27.02
C MET A 126 8.57 -3.57 25.59
N SER A 127 8.86 -2.61 24.70
CA SER A 127 8.44 -2.70 23.29
C SER A 127 9.09 -3.88 22.57
N THR A 128 10.34 -4.22 22.90
CA THR A 128 11.06 -5.33 22.26
C THR A 128 10.49 -6.68 22.70
N ILE A 129 10.10 -6.81 23.96
CA ILE A 129 9.39 -7.98 24.51
C ILE A 129 8.06 -8.19 23.77
N LEU A 130 7.27 -7.12 23.61
CA LEU A 130 5.95 -7.24 22.98
C LEU A 130 6.04 -7.63 21.50
N GLY A 131 6.89 -6.97 20.70
CA GLY A 131 6.86 -7.18 19.25
C GLY A 131 8.10 -6.79 18.46
N GLY A 132 9.24 -6.53 19.11
CA GLY A 132 10.45 -6.04 18.44
C GLY A 132 11.38 -7.11 17.86
N THR A 133 11.06 -8.39 18.04
CA THR A 133 11.87 -9.52 17.52
C THR A 133 10.98 -10.62 16.94
N PHE A 134 11.57 -11.55 16.19
CA PHE A 134 10.86 -12.74 15.70
C PHE A 134 10.35 -13.63 16.84
N SER A 135 11.06 -13.66 17.97
CA SER A 135 10.66 -14.38 19.18
C SER A 135 9.80 -13.56 20.15
N ALA A 136 9.39 -12.35 19.76
CA ALA A 136 8.57 -11.49 20.62
C ALA A 136 7.14 -12.06 20.77
N ARG A 137 6.47 -11.66 21.84
CA ARG A 137 5.17 -12.22 22.25
C ARG A 137 4.12 -12.20 21.14
N LEU A 138 3.99 -11.09 20.41
CA LEU A 138 3.04 -10.98 19.30
C LEU A 138 3.31 -11.98 18.16
N ASN A 139 4.57 -12.23 17.82
CA ASN A 139 4.90 -13.26 16.83
C ASN A 139 4.63 -14.66 17.38
N GLN A 140 5.06 -14.96 18.60
CA GLN A 140 4.83 -16.27 19.22
C GLN A 140 3.33 -16.60 19.31
N ASN A 141 2.51 -15.61 19.66
CA ASN A 141 1.08 -15.79 19.76
C ASN A 141 0.40 -15.89 18.37
N LEU A 142 0.54 -14.89 17.50
CA LEU A 142 -0.22 -14.87 16.25
C LEU A 142 0.34 -15.81 15.16
N ARG A 143 1.66 -16.01 15.12
CA ARG A 143 2.33 -16.86 14.12
C ARG A 143 2.47 -18.30 14.62
N GLU A 144 3.19 -18.52 15.71
CA GLU A 144 3.55 -19.89 16.14
C GLU A 144 2.35 -20.63 16.74
N LYS A 145 1.63 -19.99 17.66
CA LYS A 145 0.51 -20.64 18.36
C LYS A 145 -0.74 -20.77 17.50
N HIS A 146 -1.09 -19.74 16.73
CA HIS A 146 -2.37 -19.68 16.02
C HIS A 146 -2.27 -19.82 14.49
N GLY A 147 -1.09 -19.64 13.87
CA GLY A 147 -0.95 -19.71 12.41
C GLY A 147 -1.78 -18.67 11.64
N TYR A 148 -2.11 -17.53 12.26
CA TYR A 148 -2.94 -16.49 11.65
C TYR A 148 -2.17 -15.65 10.62
N THR A 149 -0.87 -15.48 10.84
CA THR A 149 -0.01 -14.57 10.07
C THR A 149 1.35 -15.19 9.77
N TYR A 150 2.01 -14.68 8.74
CA TYR A 150 3.44 -14.92 8.53
C TYR A 150 4.32 -14.12 9.51
N GLY A 151 3.82 -12.96 9.98
CA GLY A 151 4.52 -12.11 10.93
C GLY A 151 3.63 -11.06 11.57
N SER A 152 3.79 -10.91 12.89
CA SER A 152 3.17 -9.87 13.71
C SER A 152 4.24 -9.12 14.48
N GLY A 153 4.06 -7.85 14.74
CA GLY A 153 5.04 -7.08 15.49
C GLY A 153 4.47 -5.81 16.07
N SER A 154 5.26 -5.18 16.92
CA SER A 154 4.93 -3.87 17.46
C SER A 154 6.19 -3.02 17.63
N SER A 155 5.96 -1.72 17.70
CA SER A 155 6.98 -0.73 17.96
C SER A 155 6.40 0.39 18.80
N LEU A 156 7.18 0.83 19.78
CA LEU A 156 7.00 2.08 20.49
C LEU A 156 8.11 3.02 20.06
N SER A 157 7.76 4.01 19.25
CA SER A 157 8.70 4.99 18.72
C SER A 157 8.72 6.25 19.58
N SER A 158 9.93 6.80 19.75
CA SER A 158 10.16 8.11 20.36
C SER A 158 10.56 9.12 19.32
N ASP A 159 10.22 10.39 19.53
CA ASP A 159 10.50 11.46 18.57
C ASP A 159 10.79 12.82 19.27
N LYS A 160 11.18 13.84 18.50
CA LYS A 160 11.30 15.23 18.98
C LYS A 160 9.95 15.85 19.32
N LEU A 161 8.94 15.65 18.47
CA LEU A 161 7.61 16.26 18.65
C LEU A 161 6.69 15.33 19.44
N ILE A 162 6.40 14.15 18.89
CA ILE A 162 5.50 13.16 19.48
C ILE A 162 5.86 11.77 18.94
N GLY A 163 5.93 10.78 19.83
CA GLY A 163 6.16 9.39 19.46
C GLY A 163 4.86 8.69 19.04
N SER A 164 4.94 7.40 18.77
CA SER A 164 3.76 6.58 18.47
C SER A 164 3.93 5.13 18.88
N PHE A 165 2.82 4.50 19.21
CA PHE A 165 2.72 3.04 19.29
C PHE A 165 2.12 2.51 17.99
N THR A 166 2.62 1.36 17.54
CA THR A 166 2.02 0.59 16.45
C THR A 166 2.17 -0.88 16.73
N ALA A 167 1.09 -1.64 16.65
CA ALA A 167 1.11 -3.11 16.50
C ALA A 167 0.43 -3.48 15.18
N SER A 168 0.97 -4.46 14.46
CA SER A 168 0.48 -4.81 13.12
C SER A 168 0.64 -6.28 12.81
N ALA A 169 -0.30 -6.80 12.01
CA ALA A 169 -0.26 -8.14 11.44
C ALA A 169 -0.97 -8.13 10.08
N THR A 170 -0.62 -9.06 9.20
CA THR A 170 -1.38 -9.35 7.97
C THR A 170 -1.94 -10.76 8.07
N VAL A 171 -3.26 -10.92 7.93
CA VAL A 171 -3.97 -12.18 8.22
C VAL A 171 -5.02 -12.45 7.16
N ARG A 172 -5.50 -13.70 7.05
CA ARG A 172 -6.70 -14.01 6.24
C ARG A 172 -7.92 -13.28 6.81
N ASN A 173 -8.85 -12.87 5.96
CA ASN A 173 -10.04 -12.10 6.37
C ASN A 173 -10.81 -12.77 7.52
N GLU A 174 -10.98 -14.09 7.45
CA GLU A 174 -11.71 -14.92 8.41
C GLU A 174 -11.23 -14.81 9.87
N VAL A 175 -9.94 -14.51 10.08
CA VAL A 175 -9.30 -14.46 11.42
C VAL A 175 -8.92 -13.03 11.82
N THR A 176 -9.43 -12.01 11.13
CA THR A 176 -9.10 -10.60 11.38
C THR A 176 -9.43 -10.18 12.81
N ASP A 177 -10.63 -10.53 13.29
CA ASP A 177 -11.09 -10.18 14.63
C ASP A 177 -10.35 -10.98 15.72
N SER A 178 -10.07 -12.26 15.49
CA SER A 178 -9.24 -13.07 16.38
C SER A 178 -7.83 -12.50 16.53
N ALA A 179 -7.20 -12.06 15.44
CA ALA A 179 -5.87 -11.46 15.48
C ALA A 179 -5.85 -10.14 16.27
N ILE A 180 -6.86 -9.28 16.12
CA ILE A 180 -6.99 -8.04 16.92
C ILE A 180 -7.18 -8.38 18.41
N THR A 181 -7.98 -9.40 18.70
CA THR A 181 -8.19 -9.89 20.07
C THR A 181 -6.87 -10.30 20.73
N GLU A 182 -6.05 -11.08 20.03
CA GLU A 182 -4.76 -11.53 20.57
C GLU A 182 -3.73 -10.39 20.69
N ILE A 183 -3.74 -9.40 19.78
CA ILE A 183 -2.92 -8.18 19.96
C ILE A 183 -3.28 -7.49 21.27
N PHE A 184 -4.57 -7.28 21.54
CA PHE A 184 -5.00 -6.67 22.80
C PHE A 184 -4.77 -7.56 24.01
N ASN A 185 -4.84 -8.88 23.86
CA ASN A 185 -4.54 -9.83 24.91
C ASN A 185 -3.08 -9.69 25.37
N GLU A 186 -2.11 -9.74 24.45
CA GLU A 186 -0.70 -9.56 24.77
C GLU A 186 -0.40 -8.19 25.40
N MET A 187 -1.05 -7.13 24.92
CA MET A 187 -0.95 -5.81 25.53
C MET A 187 -1.47 -5.80 26.98
N LYS A 188 -2.55 -6.53 27.28
CA LYS A 188 -3.13 -6.62 28.63
C LYS A 188 -2.28 -7.50 29.55
N ILE A 189 -1.79 -8.64 29.05
CA ILE A 189 -0.88 -9.52 29.80
C ILE A 189 0.35 -8.72 30.24
N LEU A 190 1.03 -8.04 29.31
CA LEU A 190 2.25 -7.30 29.64
C LEU A 190 2.01 -6.11 30.61
N ARG A 191 0.77 -5.62 30.71
CA ARG A 191 0.36 -4.60 31.67
C ARG A 191 0.08 -5.15 33.07
N ASN A 192 -0.29 -6.41 33.20
CA ASN A 192 -0.87 -6.99 34.42
C ASN A 192 -0.03 -8.13 35.01
N GLU A 193 0.87 -8.71 34.22
CA GLU A 193 1.74 -9.81 34.61
C GLU A 193 3.19 -9.40 34.42
N LYS A 194 4.01 -9.68 35.43
CA LYS A 194 5.45 -9.45 35.34
C LYS A 194 6.08 -10.42 34.35
N VAL A 195 7.01 -9.90 33.56
CA VAL A 195 7.86 -10.73 32.70
C VAL A 195 8.77 -11.60 33.56
N THR A 196 9.13 -12.78 33.04
CA THR A 196 10.10 -13.64 33.73
C THR A 196 11.51 -13.07 33.58
N ASP A 197 12.39 -13.41 34.53
CA ASP A 197 13.80 -13.01 34.46
C ASP A 197 14.47 -13.53 33.18
N ASP A 198 14.17 -14.76 32.76
CA ASP A 198 14.68 -15.35 31.52
C ASP A 198 14.27 -14.55 30.28
N GLU A 199 13.01 -14.13 30.18
CA GLU A 199 12.52 -13.33 29.05
C GLU A 199 13.18 -11.95 29.04
N LEU A 200 13.26 -11.32 30.21
CA LEU A 200 13.90 -10.01 30.38
C LEU A 200 15.38 -10.06 30.01
N ASP A 201 16.13 -11.04 30.52
CA ASP A 201 17.56 -11.18 30.26
C ASP A 201 17.84 -11.50 28.80
N ARG A 202 17.01 -12.35 28.17
CA ARG A 202 17.11 -12.60 26.72
C ARG A 202 16.98 -11.30 25.91
N ILE A 203 16.02 -10.45 26.25
CA ILE A 203 15.81 -9.18 25.54
C ILE A 203 16.92 -8.18 25.85
N LYS A 204 17.39 -8.08 27.09
CA LYS A 204 18.54 -7.24 27.46
C LYS A 204 19.80 -7.68 26.72
N ASN A 205 20.05 -8.98 26.61
CA ASN A 205 21.18 -9.54 25.85
C ASN A 205 21.05 -9.24 24.35
N TYR A 206 19.84 -9.37 23.79
CA TYR A 206 19.57 -9.00 22.39
C TYR A 206 19.87 -7.52 22.12
N LEU A 207 19.39 -6.62 22.99
CA LEU A 207 19.61 -5.17 22.85
C LEU A 207 21.07 -4.78 23.08
N ASN A 208 21.75 -5.42 24.03
CA ASN A 208 23.19 -5.24 24.28
C ASN A 208 24.00 -5.66 23.04
N GLY A 209 23.77 -6.86 22.53
CA GLY A 209 24.46 -7.35 21.33
C GLY A 209 24.18 -6.49 20.10
N SER A 210 22.93 -6.02 19.93
CA SER A 210 22.56 -5.13 18.83
C SER A 210 23.23 -3.76 18.93
N PHE A 211 23.31 -3.20 20.14
CA PHE A 211 24.06 -1.96 20.38
C PHE A 211 25.55 -2.14 20.07
N SER A 212 26.17 -3.20 20.60
CA SER A 212 27.59 -3.50 20.39
C SER A 212 27.95 -3.65 18.90
N ARG A 213 27.16 -4.43 18.14
CA ARG A 213 27.33 -4.55 16.68
C ARG A 213 27.16 -3.21 15.97
N SER A 214 26.24 -2.35 16.43
CA SER A 214 26.03 -1.04 15.78
C SER A 214 27.25 -0.11 15.86
N LEU A 215 28.14 -0.33 16.84
CA LEU A 215 29.36 0.46 17.03
C LEU A 215 30.45 0.15 16.01
N GLU A 216 30.34 -0.94 15.26
CA GLU A 216 31.26 -1.28 14.16
C GLU A 216 31.17 -0.27 13.01
N SER A 217 30.06 0.49 12.92
CA SER A 217 29.85 1.52 11.92
C SER A 217 30.24 2.92 12.43
N PRO A 218 31.21 3.61 11.79
CA PRO A 218 31.54 5.00 12.11
C PRO A 218 30.34 5.96 12.00
N GLN A 219 29.40 5.69 11.11
CA GLN A 219 28.17 6.47 10.94
C GLN A 219 27.28 6.42 12.20
N THR A 220 27.31 5.32 12.96
CA THR A 220 26.61 5.23 14.24
C THR A 220 27.17 6.23 15.25
N ILE A 221 28.49 6.36 15.35
CA ILE A 221 29.16 7.28 16.26
C ILE A 221 28.84 8.74 15.88
N ALA A 222 28.84 9.06 14.58
CA ALA A 222 28.44 10.38 14.10
C ALA A 222 27.00 10.70 14.52
N ARG A 223 26.07 9.75 14.33
CA ARG A 223 24.68 9.88 14.72
C ARG A 223 24.50 10.06 16.24
N PHE A 224 25.34 9.42 17.06
CA PHE A 224 25.30 9.62 18.52
C PHE A 224 25.65 11.05 18.91
N ALA A 225 26.74 11.61 18.36
CA ALA A 225 27.13 13.00 18.58
C ALA A 225 26.01 13.96 18.14
N LEU A 226 25.44 13.73 16.95
CA LEU A 226 24.33 14.53 16.44
C LEU A 226 23.08 14.41 17.31
N ASN A 227 22.74 13.23 17.82
CA ASN A 227 21.55 13.03 18.65
C ASN A 227 21.69 13.68 20.03
N ILE A 228 22.88 13.68 20.63
CA ILE A 228 23.14 14.35 21.91
C ILE A 228 22.73 15.82 21.81
N GLU A 229 23.24 16.51 20.80
CA GLU A 229 22.96 17.92 20.57
C GLU A 229 21.51 18.14 20.07
N ARG A 230 21.02 17.34 19.11
CA ARG A 230 19.69 17.52 18.48
C ARG A 230 18.54 17.34 19.46
N TYR A 231 18.67 16.39 20.39
CA TYR A 231 17.62 16.03 21.34
C TYR A 231 17.94 16.47 22.76
N ASN A 232 19.04 17.20 22.98
CA ASN A 232 19.49 17.63 24.30
C ASN A 232 19.62 16.44 25.27
N LEU A 233 20.36 15.41 24.87
CA LEU A 233 20.66 14.26 25.72
C LEU A 233 21.81 14.58 26.66
N ALA A 234 21.92 13.80 27.75
CA ALA A 234 23.11 13.84 28.57
C ALA A 234 24.36 13.49 27.74
N LYS A 235 25.47 14.21 27.96
CA LYS A 235 26.73 14.00 27.19
C LYS A 235 27.26 12.57 27.30
N ASP A 236 26.98 11.91 28.41
CA ASP A 236 27.38 10.54 28.70
C ASP A 236 26.26 9.51 28.43
N TYR A 237 25.16 9.90 27.78
CA TYR A 237 24.01 9.03 27.51
C TYR A 237 24.43 7.70 26.86
N TYR A 238 25.16 7.76 25.74
CA TYR A 238 25.60 6.57 25.02
C TYR A 238 26.70 5.80 25.75
N LYS A 239 27.55 6.51 26.52
CA LYS A 239 28.57 5.88 27.39
C LYS A 239 27.92 5.03 28.48
N ASN A 240 26.82 5.51 29.06
CA ASN A 240 26.09 4.83 30.13
C ASN A 240 24.97 3.92 29.61
N TYR A 241 24.75 3.83 28.29
CA TYR A 241 23.62 3.09 27.72
C TYR A 241 23.57 1.63 28.19
N LEU A 242 24.67 0.88 28.06
CA LEU A 242 24.72 -0.53 28.46
C LEU A 242 24.55 -0.72 29.97
N LYS A 243 25.10 0.20 30.78
CA LYS A 243 24.92 0.20 32.24
C LYS A 243 23.44 0.41 32.61
N ASN A 244 22.79 1.38 31.98
CA ASN A 244 21.39 1.69 32.23
C ASN A 244 20.48 0.55 31.71
N LEU A 245 20.82 -0.05 30.57
CA LEU A 245 20.12 -1.22 30.04
C LEU A 245 20.21 -2.42 30.98
N SER A 246 21.38 -2.70 31.55
CA SER A 246 21.54 -3.82 32.49
C SER A 246 20.76 -3.65 33.80
N GLN A 247 20.40 -2.41 34.15
CA GLN A 247 19.65 -2.09 35.38
C GLN A 247 18.13 -2.18 35.22
N VAL A 248 17.61 -2.37 34.00
CA VAL A 248 16.16 -2.52 33.78
C VAL A 248 15.67 -3.79 34.47
N THR A 249 14.58 -3.66 35.24
CA THR A 249 13.92 -4.74 35.98
C THR A 249 12.57 -5.14 35.37
N ALA A 250 11.97 -6.23 35.86
CA ALA A 250 10.62 -6.64 35.44
C ALA A 250 9.54 -5.62 35.86
N GLU A 251 9.71 -4.96 37.01
CA GLU A 251 8.84 -3.88 37.48
C GLU A 251 8.88 -2.67 36.55
N ASP A 252 10.08 -2.31 36.05
CA ASP A 252 10.22 -1.24 35.06
C ASP A 252 9.44 -1.57 33.79
N VAL A 253 9.49 -2.82 33.32
CA VAL A 253 8.74 -3.27 32.14
C VAL A 253 7.24 -3.17 32.37
N GLU A 254 6.75 -3.64 33.52
CA GLU A 254 5.34 -3.55 33.91
C GLU A 254 4.87 -2.09 34.01
N GLU A 255 5.67 -1.20 34.60
CA GLU A 255 5.39 0.24 34.70
C GLU A 255 5.28 0.86 33.30
N MET A 256 6.24 0.58 32.42
CA MET A 256 6.22 1.09 31.04
C MET A 256 5.03 0.54 30.25
N ALA A 257 4.67 -0.73 30.46
CA ALA A 257 3.50 -1.32 29.83
C ALA A 257 2.22 -0.61 30.29
N LYS A 258 2.05 -0.36 31.60
CA LYS A 258 0.92 0.40 32.15
C LYS A 258 0.86 1.83 31.62
N LYS A 259 2.01 2.48 31.44
CA LYS A 259 2.11 3.86 30.96
C LYS A 259 1.84 3.99 29.46
N TYR A 260 2.39 3.09 28.65
CA TYR A 260 2.46 3.28 27.19
C TYR A 260 1.57 2.35 26.38
N LEU A 261 1.19 1.17 26.86
CA LEU A 261 0.29 0.28 26.12
C LEU A 261 -1.17 0.62 26.44
N LYS A 262 -1.94 1.11 25.47
CA LYS A 262 -3.32 1.56 25.69
C LYS A 262 -4.33 0.69 24.93
N PRO A 263 -4.67 -0.52 25.41
CA PRO A 263 -5.57 -1.44 24.68
C PRO A 263 -7.02 -0.93 24.56
N ASN A 264 -7.39 0.12 25.33
CA ASN A 264 -8.73 0.72 25.31
C ASN A 264 -8.75 2.14 24.71
N ASN A 265 -7.62 2.64 24.23
CA ASN A 265 -7.46 4.01 23.70
C ASN A 265 -6.65 3.97 22.40
N ALA A 266 -7.12 3.20 21.41
CA ALA A 266 -6.42 2.97 20.16
C ALA A 266 -7.28 3.24 18.92
N GLN A 267 -6.61 3.62 17.83
CA GLN A 267 -7.16 3.53 16.48
C GLN A 267 -6.86 2.14 15.93
N ILE A 268 -7.90 1.38 15.59
CA ILE A 268 -7.79 0.05 15.01
C ILE A 268 -8.07 0.20 13.52
N ILE A 269 -7.03 0.10 12.71
CA ILE A 269 -7.10 0.29 11.28
C ILE A 269 -7.06 -1.08 10.62
N VAL A 270 -8.01 -1.35 9.72
CA VAL A 270 -8.05 -2.55 8.90
C VAL A 270 -8.13 -2.18 7.43
N VAL A 271 -7.23 -2.72 6.63
CA VAL A 271 -7.30 -2.62 5.16
C VAL A 271 -7.53 -4.02 4.61
N GLY A 272 -8.70 -4.26 4.00
CA GLY A 272 -9.12 -5.59 3.55
C GLY A 272 -10.52 -5.54 2.95
N ASN A 273 -11.11 -6.71 2.69
CA ASN A 273 -12.49 -6.78 2.20
C ASN A 273 -13.46 -6.38 3.31
N ALA A 274 -14.00 -5.16 3.24
CA ALA A 274 -14.87 -4.61 4.28
C ALA A 274 -16.15 -5.42 4.45
N ALA A 275 -16.69 -6.00 3.38
CA ALA A 275 -17.90 -6.82 3.43
C ALA A 275 -17.71 -8.08 4.29
N GLU A 276 -16.50 -8.63 4.33
CA GLU A 276 -16.20 -9.85 5.09
C GLU A 276 -15.83 -9.59 6.56
N VAL A 277 -15.29 -8.40 6.87
CA VAL A 277 -14.67 -8.13 8.18
C VAL A 277 -15.43 -7.10 9.01
N ALA A 278 -16.12 -6.12 8.41
CA ALA A 278 -16.59 -4.93 9.13
C ALA A 278 -17.52 -5.26 10.29
N GLU A 279 -18.48 -6.17 10.09
CA GLU A 279 -19.44 -6.57 11.12
C GLU A 279 -18.74 -7.15 12.36
N LYS A 280 -17.79 -8.08 12.15
CA LYS A 280 -17.00 -8.72 13.22
C LYS A 280 -16.13 -7.74 14.01
N LEU A 281 -15.81 -6.59 13.42
CA LEU A 281 -14.95 -5.58 14.03
C LEU A 281 -15.71 -4.55 14.88
N THR A 282 -17.03 -4.47 14.74
CA THR A 282 -17.87 -3.53 15.52
C THR A 282 -17.63 -3.65 17.03
N LYS A 283 -17.40 -4.87 17.53
CA LYS A 283 -17.09 -5.17 18.94
C LYS A 283 -15.85 -4.47 19.49
N PHE A 284 -14.93 -4.02 18.64
CA PHE A 284 -13.74 -3.28 19.08
C PHE A 284 -13.94 -1.77 19.07
N SER A 285 -14.98 -1.26 18.41
CA SER A 285 -15.34 0.15 18.46
C SER A 285 -16.19 0.40 19.69
N THR A 286 -15.78 1.33 20.56
CA THR A 286 -16.57 1.68 21.75
C THR A 286 -17.95 2.24 21.39
N SER A 287 -18.07 2.84 20.20
CA SER A 287 -19.36 3.33 19.69
C SER A 287 -20.20 2.28 18.96
N GLY A 288 -19.66 1.08 18.72
CA GLY A 288 -20.23 0.08 17.83
C GLY A 288 -20.18 0.43 16.34
N LYS A 289 -19.70 1.63 15.97
CA LYS A 289 -19.63 2.10 14.58
C LYS A 289 -18.25 1.89 13.98
N ILE A 290 -18.23 1.55 12.69
CA ILE A 290 -17.04 1.51 11.85
C ILE A 290 -16.94 2.82 11.07
N GLN A 291 -15.75 3.40 11.02
CA GLN A 291 -15.44 4.56 10.18
C GLN A 291 -14.78 4.08 8.89
N TYR A 292 -15.19 4.59 7.74
CA TYR A 292 -14.67 4.15 6.44
C TYR A 292 -13.77 5.24 5.84
N TYR A 293 -12.65 4.83 5.26
CA TYR A 293 -11.63 5.73 4.73
C TYR A 293 -11.12 5.30 3.36
N ASP A 294 -10.91 6.28 2.49
CA ASP A 294 -10.29 6.05 1.19
C ASP A 294 -8.79 5.72 1.32
N ASN A 295 -8.11 5.54 0.19
CA ASN A 295 -6.68 5.18 0.16
C ASN A 295 -5.73 6.26 0.68
N TYR A 296 -6.24 7.47 0.88
CA TYR A 296 -5.51 8.67 1.30
C TYR A 296 -5.82 9.07 2.75
N GLY A 297 -6.79 8.42 3.39
CA GLY A 297 -7.17 8.68 4.77
C GLY A 297 -8.30 9.71 4.91
N ASN A 298 -9.06 9.99 3.86
CA ASN A 298 -10.27 10.79 3.94
C ASN A 298 -11.45 9.91 4.37
N GLU A 299 -12.18 10.33 5.39
CA GLU A 299 -13.38 9.63 5.87
C GLU A 299 -14.51 9.77 4.85
N TYR A 300 -15.26 8.69 4.60
CA TYR A 300 -16.43 8.69 3.74
C TYR A 300 -17.56 7.84 4.35
N ASP A 301 -18.80 8.09 3.93
CA ASP A 301 -19.94 7.25 4.30
C ASP A 301 -20.19 6.21 3.20
N PRO A 302 -20.04 4.90 3.46
CA PRO A 302 -20.32 3.87 2.47
C PRO A 302 -21.80 3.84 2.03
N ASN A 303 -22.72 4.42 2.81
CA ASN A 303 -24.12 4.53 2.41
C ASN A 303 -24.36 5.65 1.39
N LEU A 304 -23.57 6.73 1.44
CA LEU A 304 -23.59 7.75 0.38
C LEU A 304 -22.92 7.24 -0.90
N MET A 305 -22.11 6.19 -0.77
CA MET A 305 -21.53 5.43 -1.87
C MET A 305 -22.46 4.31 -2.36
N LYS A 306 -23.72 4.25 -1.93
CA LYS A 306 -24.71 3.37 -2.56
C LYS A 306 -25.14 3.94 -3.90
N ALA A 307 -25.33 3.06 -4.87
CA ALA A 307 -25.96 3.45 -6.13
C ALA A 307 -27.40 3.91 -5.88
N GLU A 308 -27.89 4.80 -6.75
CA GLU A 308 -29.27 5.28 -6.68
C GLU A 308 -30.28 4.14 -6.79
N GLU A 309 -31.45 4.35 -6.20
CA GLU A 309 -32.55 3.39 -6.27
C GLU A 309 -32.91 3.08 -7.74
N GLY A 310 -33.00 1.79 -8.07
CA GLY A 310 -33.24 1.32 -9.44
C GLY A 310 -32.00 1.10 -10.29
N VAL A 311 -30.81 1.53 -9.86
CA VAL A 311 -29.55 1.15 -10.51
C VAL A 311 -29.18 -0.27 -10.11
N THR A 312 -29.01 -1.13 -11.11
CA THR A 312 -28.50 -2.50 -10.96
C THR A 312 -27.24 -2.70 -11.78
N ALA A 313 -26.51 -3.80 -11.55
CA ALA A 313 -25.33 -4.12 -12.34
C ALA A 313 -25.63 -4.19 -13.85
N GLU A 314 -26.79 -4.75 -14.19
CA GLU A 314 -27.29 -4.85 -15.56
C GLU A 314 -27.53 -3.47 -16.19
N THR A 315 -28.14 -2.54 -15.44
CA THR A 315 -28.39 -1.18 -15.97
C THR A 315 -27.09 -0.42 -16.23
N VAL A 316 -26.06 -0.62 -15.40
CA VAL A 316 -24.74 0.01 -15.58
C VAL A 316 -24.04 -0.58 -16.79
N ILE A 317 -24.07 -1.91 -16.95
CA ILE A 317 -23.50 -2.60 -18.10
C ILE A 317 -24.21 -2.19 -19.39
N GLU A 318 -25.55 -2.10 -19.39
CA GLU A 318 -26.29 -1.65 -20.57
C GLU A 318 -25.96 -0.20 -20.93
N LYS A 319 -25.86 0.68 -19.95
CA LYS A 319 -25.43 2.08 -20.17
C LYS A 319 -24.04 2.14 -20.80
N TYR A 320 -23.11 1.28 -20.38
CA TYR A 320 -21.79 1.17 -20.99
C TYR A 320 -21.87 0.69 -22.45
N ILE A 321 -22.65 -0.37 -22.70
CA ILE A 321 -22.89 -0.92 -24.05
C ILE A 321 -23.43 0.16 -24.98
N GLU A 322 -24.42 0.93 -24.54
CA GLU A 322 -24.95 2.07 -25.29
C GLU A 322 -23.89 3.15 -25.52
N ALA A 323 -23.14 3.52 -24.47
CA ALA A 323 -22.14 4.59 -24.53
C ALA A 323 -21.01 4.31 -25.52
N ILE A 324 -20.64 3.05 -25.71
CA ILE A 324 -19.60 2.62 -26.67
C ILE A 324 -20.12 2.32 -28.07
N GLY A 325 -21.44 2.41 -28.34
CA GLY A 325 -22.00 2.32 -29.69
C GLY A 325 -23.14 1.32 -29.88
N GLY A 326 -23.58 0.63 -28.83
CA GLY A 326 -24.78 -0.19 -28.78
C GLY A 326 -24.59 -1.65 -29.22
N ARG A 327 -25.53 -2.51 -28.78
CA ARG A 327 -25.46 -3.98 -28.95
C ARG A 327 -25.22 -4.44 -30.39
N GLU A 328 -25.94 -3.85 -31.35
CA GLU A 328 -25.89 -4.25 -32.75
C GLU A 328 -24.50 -4.02 -33.36
N LYS A 329 -23.92 -2.84 -33.16
CA LYS A 329 -22.60 -2.51 -33.71
C LYS A 329 -21.49 -3.33 -33.05
N ILE A 330 -21.57 -3.55 -31.74
CA ILE A 330 -20.61 -4.38 -31.02
C ILE A 330 -20.69 -5.83 -31.54
N ALA A 331 -21.90 -6.37 -31.68
CA ALA A 331 -22.12 -7.73 -32.18
C ALA A 331 -21.68 -7.93 -33.64
N ALA A 332 -21.69 -6.86 -34.45
CA ALA A 332 -21.24 -6.87 -35.84
C ALA A 332 -19.71 -6.95 -36.00
N VAL A 333 -18.94 -6.83 -34.92
CA VAL A 333 -17.47 -6.98 -34.96
C VAL A 333 -17.10 -8.47 -34.96
N ILE A 334 -16.59 -8.96 -36.08
CA ILE A 334 -16.16 -10.36 -36.26
C ILE A 334 -14.66 -10.57 -36.01
N ASP A 335 -13.86 -9.53 -36.21
CA ASP A 335 -12.44 -9.50 -35.87
C ASP A 335 -11.96 -8.06 -35.60
N LYS A 336 -10.87 -7.93 -34.83
CA LYS A 336 -10.27 -6.65 -34.47
C LYS A 336 -8.76 -6.78 -34.26
N THR A 337 -8.00 -5.80 -34.77
CA THR A 337 -6.58 -5.61 -34.43
C THR A 337 -6.38 -4.23 -33.82
N MET A 338 -5.70 -4.19 -32.68
CA MET A 338 -5.30 -2.98 -31.96
C MET A 338 -3.78 -2.91 -31.86
N GLU A 339 -3.21 -1.80 -32.30
CA GLU A 339 -1.77 -1.50 -32.17
C GLU A 339 -1.57 -0.41 -31.11
N MET A 340 -0.71 -0.69 -30.14
CA MET A 340 -0.38 0.19 -29.04
C MET A 340 1.13 0.41 -28.95
N LYS A 341 1.54 1.57 -28.45
CA LYS A 341 2.92 1.89 -28.11
C LYS A 341 3.00 2.37 -26.66
N GLY A 342 4.14 2.16 -26.02
CA GLY A 342 4.38 2.69 -24.69
C GLY A 342 5.84 2.58 -24.29
N THR A 343 6.13 2.94 -23.04
CA THR A 343 7.48 2.86 -22.49
C THR A 343 7.47 2.14 -21.15
N VAL A 344 8.34 1.15 -20.97
CA VAL A 344 8.55 0.44 -19.68
C VAL A 344 10.01 0.64 -19.26
N GLN A 345 10.25 1.23 -18.08
CA GLN A 345 11.61 1.47 -17.56
C GLN A 345 12.54 2.21 -18.56
N GLY A 346 11.98 3.08 -19.40
CA GLY A 346 12.72 3.83 -20.41
C GLY A 346 12.96 3.08 -21.74
N MET A 347 12.47 1.85 -21.88
CA MET A 347 12.50 1.10 -23.15
C MET A 347 11.17 1.23 -23.88
N ASP A 348 11.21 1.48 -25.19
CA ASP A 348 10.03 1.49 -26.04
C ASP A 348 9.49 0.06 -26.20
N ILE A 349 8.16 -0.05 -26.10
CA ILE A 349 7.44 -1.29 -26.37
C ILE A 349 6.33 -1.05 -27.38
N LYS A 350 6.12 -2.05 -28.25
CA LYS A 350 4.98 -2.11 -29.15
C LYS A 350 4.14 -3.33 -28.80
N LEU A 351 2.84 -3.12 -28.63
CA LEU A 351 1.89 -4.19 -28.35
C LEU A 351 0.89 -4.30 -29.51
N THR A 352 0.80 -5.47 -30.11
CA THR A 352 -0.23 -5.78 -31.10
C THR A 352 -1.18 -6.81 -30.50
N MET A 353 -2.47 -6.49 -30.48
CA MET A 353 -3.52 -7.39 -30.00
C MET A 353 -4.53 -7.63 -31.11
N SER A 354 -4.67 -8.87 -31.55
CA SER A 354 -5.63 -9.32 -32.55
C SER A 354 -6.62 -10.29 -31.92
N GLN A 355 -7.90 -10.10 -32.20
CA GLN A 355 -8.98 -10.93 -31.68
C GLN A 355 -9.92 -11.31 -32.83
N LYS A 356 -10.50 -12.51 -32.75
CA LYS A 356 -11.51 -12.98 -33.70
C LYS A 356 -12.61 -13.74 -32.98
N ALA A 357 -13.86 -13.48 -33.37
CA ALA A 357 -15.01 -14.12 -32.77
C ALA A 357 -14.99 -15.64 -33.02
N PRO A 358 -15.46 -16.46 -32.06
CA PRO A 358 -16.04 -16.06 -30.79
C PRO A 358 -14.99 -15.71 -29.70
N ASN A 359 -13.82 -16.33 -29.70
CA ASN A 359 -12.86 -16.23 -28.59
C ASN A 359 -11.40 -16.57 -28.99
N LYS A 360 -10.93 -16.14 -30.17
CA LYS A 360 -9.51 -16.29 -30.56
C LYS A 360 -8.72 -15.03 -30.21
N LEU A 361 -7.48 -15.20 -29.72
CA LEU A 361 -6.59 -14.12 -29.33
C LEU A 361 -5.16 -14.38 -29.83
N PHE A 362 -4.56 -13.36 -30.41
CA PHE A 362 -3.13 -13.26 -30.66
C PHE A 362 -2.63 -11.95 -30.07
N GLN A 363 -1.62 -12.02 -29.23
CA GLN A 363 -0.98 -10.87 -28.63
C GLN A 363 0.52 -10.97 -28.87
N GLU A 364 1.13 -9.90 -29.38
CA GLU A 364 2.59 -9.78 -29.53
C GLU A 364 3.06 -8.53 -28.79
N LEU A 365 3.92 -8.73 -27.80
CA LEU A 365 4.66 -7.68 -27.12
C LEU A 365 6.08 -7.68 -27.67
N ASP A 366 6.42 -6.61 -28.39
CA ASP A 366 7.74 -6.35 -28.94
C ASP A 366 8.49 -5.38 -28.03
N PHE A 367 9.63 -5.83 -27.50
CA PHE A 367 10.56 -5.04 -26.70
C PHE A 367 11.89 -4.96 -27.45
N SER A 368 12.67 -3.91 -27.22
CA SER A 368 13.94 -3.69 -27.95
C SER A 368 14.93 -4.87 -27.91
N VAL A 369 14.77 -5.80 -26.95
CA VAL A 369 15.63 -6.98 -26.75
C VAL A 369 14.99 -8.32 -27.15
N GLY A 370 13.79 -8.33 -27.76
CA GLY A 370 13.10 -9.55 -28.19
C GLY A 370 11.58 -9.42 -28.25
N LYS A 371 10.90 -10.54 -28.46
CA LYS A 371 9.44 -10.59 -28.55
C LYS A 371 8.86 -11.62 -27.59
N GLN A 372 7.66 -11.35 -27.11
CA GLN A 372 6.81 -12.31 -26.43
C GLN A 372 5.47 -12.38 -27.15
N THR A 373 5.02 -13.59 -27.46
CA THR A 373 3.70 -13.84 -28.05
C THR A 373 2.81 -14.62 -27.08
N THR A 374 1.52 -14.37 -27.18
CA THR A 374 0.48 -15.17 -26.52
C THR A 374 -0.55 -15.49 -27.58
N VAL A 375 -0.84 -16.77 -27.75
CA VAL A 375 -1.74 -17.28 -28.78
C VAL A 375 -2.79 -18.14 -28.12
N PHE A 376 -4.05 -17.95 -28.49
CA PHE A 376 -5.19 -18.75 -28.04
C PHE A 376 -6.13 -19.01 -29.22
N ASP A 377 -6.34 -20.28 -29.56
CA ASP A 377 -7.12 -20.70 -30.73
C ASP A 377 -8.62 -20.85 -30.46
N GLY A 378 -9.04 -20.64 -29.21
CA GLY A 378 -10.40 -20.85 -28.71
C GLY A 378 -10.50 -22.02 -27.72
N GLU A 379 -9.55 -22.96 -27.76
CA GLU A 379 -9.50 -24.14 -26.89
C GLU A 379 -8.15 -24.30 -26.19
N LYS A 380 -7.06 -24.07 -26.91
CA LYS A 380 -5.68 -24.19 -26.45
C LYS A 380 -5.02 -22.82 -26.49
N GLY A 381 -4.05 -22.61 -25.62
CA GLY A 381 -3.20 -21.44 -25.69
C GLY A 381 -1.77 -21.69 -25.28
N LYS A 382 -0.88 -20.81 -25.71
CA LYS A 382 0.52 -20.81 -25.31
C LYS A 382 1.06 -19.39 -25.17
N VAL A 383 2.09 -19.27 -24.35
CA VAL A 383 2.95 -18.09 -24.25
C VAL A 383 4.34 -18.49 -24.71
N GLU A 384 4.91 -17.70 -25.61
CA GLU A 384 6.26 -17.91 -26.13
C GLU A 384 7.07 -16.64 -25.98
N GLY A 385 8.27 -16.72 -25.41
CA GLY A 385 9.11 -15.56 -25.17
C GLY A 385 10.41 -15.95 -24.49
N MET A 386 11.47 -15.15 -24.71
CA MET A 386 12.81 -15.39 -24.12
C MET A 386 13.36 -16.81 -24.38
N GLY A 387 13.00 -17.42 -25.52
CA GLY A 387 13.42 -18.78 -25.89
C GLY A 387 12.68 -19.91 -25.16
N GLN A 388 11.62 -19.60 -24.42
CA GLN A 388 10.77 -20.59 -23.75
C GLN A 388 9.37 -20.59 -24.35
N VAL A 389 8.76 -21.78 -24.38
CA VAL A 389 7.36 -22.00 -24.75
C VAL A 389 6.66 -22.62 -23.56
N GLN A 390 5.53 -22.03 -23.17
CA GLN A 390 4.69 -22.51 -22.09
C GLN A 390 3.26 -22.66 -22.59
N ASN A 391 2.71 -23.88 -22.51
CA ASN A 391 1.30 -24.11 -22.77
C ASN A 391 0.45 -23.63 -21.59
N LEU A 392 -0.72 -23.06 -21.89
CA LEU A 392 -1.71 -22.68 -20.89
C LEU A 392 -2.51 -23.91 -20.47
N GLU A 393 -2.63 -24.14 -19.16
CA GLU A 393 -3.33 -25.29 -18.58
C GLU A 393 -4.14 -24.85 -17.35
N GLY A 394 -5.12 -25.68 -16.95
CA GLY A 394 -5.94 -25.46 -15.75
C GLY A 394 -6.69 -24.13 -15.76
N ASP A 395 -6.74 -23.46 -14.60
CA ASP A 395 -7.47 -22.20 -14.43
C ASP A 395 -6.97 -21.10 -15.38
N LEU A 396 -5.67 -21.07 -15.71
CA LEU A 396 -5.12 -20.08 -16.65
C LEU A 396 -5.69 -20.24 -18.06
N LEU A 397 -5.94 -21.47 -18.50
CA LEU A 397 -6.55 -21.76 -19.80
C LEU A 397 -8.03 -21.38 -19.80
N GLU A 398 -8.75 -21.70 -18.71
CA GLU A 398 -10.17 -21.33 -18.57
C GLU A 398 -10.36 -19.81 -18.51
N GLU A 399 -9.49 -19.10 -17.79
CA GLU A 399 -9.47 -17.64 -17.74
C GLU A 399 -9.24 -17.01 -19.12
N MET A 400 -8.38 -17.63 -19.95
CA MET A 400 -8.05 -17.11 -21.29
C MET A 400 -9.27 -17.06 -22.21
N LYS A 401 -10.26 -17.95 -22.04
CA LYS A 401 -11.52 -17.92 -22.81
C LYS A 401 -12.27 -16.60 -22.63
N TYR A 402 -12.28 -16.07 -21.41
CA TYR A 402 -12.94 -14.81 -21.08
C TYR A 402 -12.12 -13.61 -21.56
N GLN A 403 -10.79 -13.67 -21.42
CA GLN A 403 -9.89 -12.62 -21.90
C GLN A 403 -9.89 -12.50 -23.44
N ALA A 404 -10.00 -13.61 -24.15
CA ALA A 404 -9.99 -13.65 -25.61
C ALA A 404 -11.32 -13.18 -26.25
N SER A 405 -12.43 -13.23 -25.50
CA SER A 405 -13.75 -12.85 -25.99
C SER A 405 -13.83 -11.36 -26.35
N MET A 406 -14.35 -11.04 -27.53
CA MET A 406 -14.61 -9.66 -27.94
C MET A 406 -15.95 -9.12 -27.41
N ASN A 407 -16.88 -10.01 -27.09
CA ASN A 407 -18.28 -9.70 -26.77
C ASN A 407 -18.66 -10.11 -25.35
N LEU A 408 -17.68 -10.21 -24.45
CA LEU A 408 -17.86 -10.71 -23.09
C LEU A 408 -19.05 -10.07 -22.35
N PHE A 409 -19.25 -8.76 -22.52
CA PHE A 409 -20.33 -8.01 -21.88
C PHE A 409 -21.68 -8.06 -22.61
N LEU A 410 -21.73 -8.41 -23.90
CA LEU A 410 -23.01 -8.65 -24.57
C LEU A 410 -23.67 -9.92 -24.07
N ASP A 411 -22.85 -10.91 -23.71
CA ASP A 411 -23.25 -12.29 -23.44
C ASP A 411 -22.79 -12.77 -22.05
N TYR A 412 -22.55 -11.88 -21.08
CA TYR A 412 -22.00 -12.24 -19.76
C TYR A 412 -22.83 -13.35 -19.08
N ALA A 413 -24.17 -13.26 -19.16
CA ALA A 413 -25.08 -14.28 -18.63
C ALA A 413 -24.95 -15.63 -19.37
N LYS A 414 -24.75 -15.62 -20.70
CA LYS A 414 -24.53 -16.86 -21.48
C LYS A 414 -23.18 -17.52 -21.15
N ASN A 415 -22.24 -16.72 -20.67
CA ASN A 415 -20.90 -17.15 -20.27
C ASN A 415 -20.80 -17.46 -18.76
N ASN A 416 -21.93 -17.53 -18.03
CA ASN A 416 -21.98 -17.79 -16.59
C ASN A 416 -21.12 -16.82 -15.76
N ILE A 417 -21.05 -15.56 -16.17
CA ILE A 417 -20.36 -14.50 -15.42
C ILE A 417 -21.38 -13.87 -14.49
N GLU A 418 -21.13 -13.97 -13.18
CA GLU A 418 -21.92 -13.27 -12.17
C GLU A 418 -21.51 -11.80 -12.15
N VAL A 419 -22.48 -10.90 -12.00
CA VAL A 419 -22.26 -9.46 -11.91
C VAL A 419 -22.94 -8.90 -10.66
N GLU A 420 -22.22 -8.09 -9.90
CA GLU A 420 -22.69 -7.50 -8.65
C GLU A 420 -22.40 -5.99 -8.65
N LEU A 421 -23.38 -5.19 -8.21
CA LEU A 421 -23.22 -3.76 -8.03
C LEU A 421 -22.62 -3.47 -6.66
N GLY A 422 -21.37 -3.01 -6.65
CA GLY A 422 -20.61 -2.63 -5.44
C GLY A 422 -20.81 -1.19 -4.97
N GLY A 423 -21.75 -0.45 -5.57
CA GLY A 423 -22.05 0.95 -5.24
C GLY A 423 -21.36 1.96 -6.17
N ILE A 424 -21.03 3.13 -5.63
CA ILE A 424 -20.36 4.25 -6.30
C ILE A 424 -19.02 4.46 -5.59
N GLU A 425 -17.95 4.69 -6.34
CA GLU A 425 -16.67 5.16 -5.79
C GLU A 425 -16.16 6.34 -6.61
N ASN A 426 -15.45 7.27 -5.97
CA ASN A 426 -14.79 8.36 -6.68
C ASN A 426 -13.45 7.89 -7.25
N ILE A 427 -13.36 7.84 -8.58
CA ILE A 427 -12.17 7.44 -9.33
C ILE A 427 -11.64 8.66 -10.07
N ASN A 428 -10.47 9.14 -9.66
CA ASN A 428 -9.78 10.27 -10.29
C ASN A 428 -10.67 11.53 -10.40
N GLY A 429 -11.50 11.80 -9.39
CA GLY A 429 -12.41 12.95 -9.35
C GLY A 429 -13.77 12.72 -10.01
N LYS A 430 -14.04 11.53 -10.54
CA LYS A 430 -15.31 11.15 -11.18
C LYS A 430 -16.03 10.11 -10.33
N ASP A 431 -17.32 10.31 -10.10
CA ASP A 431 -18.15 9.29 -9.44
C ASP A 431 -18.42 8.16 -10.44
N ALA A 432 -18.14 6.93 -10.02
CA ALA A 432 -18.24 5.77 -10.89
C ALA A 432 -18.94 4.61 -10.21
N TYR A 433 -19.85 3.95 -10.93
CA TYR A 433 -20.46 2.70 -10.50
C TYR A 433 -19.44 1.58 -10.51
N LYS A 434 -19.35 0.89 -9.38
CA LYS A 434 -18.49 -0.26 -9.19
C LYS A 434 -19.24 -1.53 -9.52
N ILE A 435 -18.75 -2.28 -10.49
CA ILE A 435 -19.28 -3.60 -10.88
C ILE A 435 -18.22 -4.65 -10.56
N VAL A 436 -18.57 -5.64 -9.74
CA VAL A 436 -17.75 -6.81 -9.50
C VAL A 436 -18.23 -7.93 -10.40
N THR A 437 -17.34 -8.49 -11.21
CA THR A 437 -17.65 -9.64 -12.06
C THR A 437 -16.93 -10.87 -11.53
N THR A 438 -17.63 -12.00 -11.41
CA THR A 438 -17.04 -13.30 -11.02
C THR A 438 -17.20 -14.27 -12.17
N ILE A 439 -16.09 -14.77 -12.71
CA ILE A 439 -16.12 -15.82 -13.74
C ILE A 439 -16.24 -17.21 -13.08
N PRO A 440 -16.58 -18.28 -13.82
CA PRO A 440 -16.79 -19.63 -13.27
C PRO A 440 -15.62 -20.25 -12.49
N THR A 441 -14.38 -19.80 -12.69
CA THR A 441 -13.23 -20.22 -11.86
C THR A 441 -13.25 -19.59 -10.46
N GLY A 442 -14.20 -18.70 -10.16
CA GLY A 442 -14.29 -17.92 -8.93
C GLY A 442 -13.44 -16.65 -8.94
N LYS A 443 -12.68 -16.39 -10.02
CA LYS A 443 -11.85 -15.18 -10.12
C LYS A 443 -12.72 -13.94 -10.26
N LYS A 444 -12.44 -12.94 -9.40
CA LYS A 444 -13.13 -11.65 -9.37
C LYS A 444 -12.34 -10.57 -10.10
N SER A 445 -13.07 -9.70 -10.81
CA SER A 445 -12.61 -8.43 -11.36
C SER A 445 -13.51 -7.31 -10.87
N THR A 446 -12.93 -6.15 -10.52
CA THR A 446 -13.69 -4.97 -10.14
C THR A 446 -13.55 -3.89 -11.20
N GLN A 447 -14.65 -3.45 -11.76
CA GLN A 447 -14.72 -2.50 -12.86
C GLN A 447 -15.46 -1.24 -12.41
N TYR A 448 -15.01 -0.07 -12.87
CA TYR A 448 -15.58 1.22 -12.52
C TYR A 448 -16.06 1.92 -13.79
N TYR A 449 -17.34 2.26 -13.80
CA TYR A 449 -18.03 2.90 -14.91
C TYR A 449 -18.43 4.30 -14.51
N ASP A 450 -17.89 5.30 -15.21
CA ASP A 450 -18.19 6.70 -14.97
C ASP A 450 -19.71 6.95 -15.02
N LYS A 451 -20.24 7.58 -13.99
CA LYS A 451 -21.67 7.76 -13.81
C LYS A 451 -22.29 8.61 -14.91
N ASP A 452 -21.57 9.62 -15.41
CA ASP A 452 -22.11 10.58 -16.38
C ASP A 452 -22.07 9.98 -17.80
N SER A 453 -20.88 9.60 -18.25
CA SER A 453 -20.61 9.11 -19.60
C SER A 453 -20.97 7.63 -19.80
N GLY A 454 -21.07 6.84 -18.73
CA GLY A 454 -21.24 5.38 -18.79
C GLY A 454 -19.98 4.61 -19.20
N LEU A 455 -18.86 5.29 -19.49
CA LEU A 455 -17.64 4.65 -19.97
C LEU A 455 -16.89 3.97 -18.82
N LYS A 456 -16.28 2.81 -19.09
CA LYS A 456 -15.35 2.19 -18.15
C LYS A 456 -14.12 3.09 -17.99
N ILE A 457 -13.77 3.43 -16.76
CA ILE A 457 -12.62 4.30 -16.46
C ILE A 457 -11.53 3.59 -15.67
N ARG A 458 -11.86 2.48 -15.00
CA ARG A 458 -10.89 1.66 -14.27
C ARG A 458 -11.31 0.21 -14.22
N GLU A 459 -10.35 -0.68 -14.23
CA GLU A 459 -10.49 -2.09 -13.93
C GLU A 459 -9.40 -2.52 -12.93
N VAL A 460 -9.76 -3.35 -11.97
CA VAL A 460 -8.89 -3.82 -10.90
C VAL A 460 -8.99 -5.34 -10.82
N ASN A 461 -7.86 -6.00 -11.06
CA ASN A 461 -7.75 -7.45 -11.08
C ASN A 461 -6.76 -7.91 -9.99
N SER A 462 -7.03 -9.09 -9.41
CA SER A 462 -6.04 -9.79 -8.61
C SER A 462 -5.22 -10.69 -9.53
N VAL A 463 -3.90 -10.52 -9.52
CA VAL A 463 -2.96 -11.33 -10.28
C VAL A 463 -2.15 -12.14 -9.30
N THR A 464 -2.22 -13.47 -9.42
CA THR A 464 -1.42 -14.39 -8.61
C THR A 464 -0.15 -14.74 -9.36
N THR A 465 1.00 -14.55 -8.71
CA THR A 465 2.31 -14.99 -9.21
C THR A 465 2.94 -15.95 -8.21
N PRO A 466 3.97 -16.72 -8.60
CA PRO A 466 4.73 -17.56 -7.66
C PRO A 466 5.30 -16.79 -6.46
N GLN A 467 5.45 -15.47 -6.57
CA GLN A 467 5.98 -14.58 -5.53
C GLN A 467 4.87 -14.00 -4.63
N GLY A 468 3.60 -14.30 -4.91
CA GLY A 468 2.42 -13.81 -4.18
C GLY A 468 1.37 -13.19 -5.11
N SER A 469 0.21 -12.87 -4.54
CA SER A 469 -0.85 -12.15 -5.25
C SER A 469 -0.70 -10.64 -5.09
N PHE A 470 -0.83 -9.90 -6.17
CA PHE A 470 -0.88 -8.44 -6.15
C PHE A 470 -2.05 -7.91 -6.98
N THR A 471 -2.39 -6.66 -6.76
CA THR A 471 -3.44 -5.98 -7.54
C THR A 471 -2.83 -5.32 -8.75
N GLN A 472 -3.45 -5.59 -9.90
CA GLN A 472 -3.25 -4.88 -11.14
C GLN A 472 -4.41 -3.92 -11.34
N THR A 473 -4.11 -2.65 -11.56
CA THR A 473 -5.10 -1.62 -11.90
C THR A 473 -4.87 -1.19 -13.35
N ILE A 474 -5.94 -1.06 -14.13
CA ILE A 474 -5.92 -0.57 -15.50
C ILE A 474 -6.86 0.62 -15.58
N ASP A 475 -6.32 1.82 -15.76
CA ASP A 475 -7.09 3.03 -16.03
C ASP A 475 -7.27 3.23 -17.53
N THR A 476 -8.47 3.58 -17.94
CA THR A 476 -8.83 3.83 -19.35
C THR A 476 -9.26 5.28 -19.53
N ASP A 477 -8.69 5.93 -20.54
CA ASP A 477 -8.94 7.34 -20.84
C ASP A 477 -8.84 7.60 -22.36
N ASP A 478 -9.13 8.83 -22.78
CA ASP A 478 -9.08 9.29 -24.18
C ASP A 478 -9.93 8.42 -25.11
N TYR A 479 -11.21 8.25 -24.78
CA TYR A 479 -12.12 7.47 -25.62
C TYR A 479 -12.36 8.14 -26.98
N LYS A 480 -12.14 7.40 -28.08
CA LYS A 480 -12.38 7.87 -29.46
C LYS A 480 -13.28 6.93 -30.22
N ASP A 481 -14.03 7.51 -31.15
CA ASP A 481 -14.86 6.78 -32.10
C ASP A 481 -13.99 6.15 -33.20
N VAL A 482 -14.23 4.87 -33.46
CA VAL A 482 -13.68 4.10 -34.58
C VAL A 482 -14.84 3.33 -35.19
N ASP A 483 -15.24 3.72 -36.40
CA ASP A 483 -16.37 3.14 -37.14
C ASP A 483 -17.68 3.07 -36.33
N GLY A 484 -17.95 4.08 -35.51
CA GLY A 484 -19.17 4.19 -34.72
C GLY A 484 -19.15 3.39 -33.41
N LEU A 485 -17.98 2.89 -33.00
CA LEU A 485 -17.72 2.28 -31.70
C LEU A 485 -16.66 3.08 -30.93
N LYS A 486 -16.83 3.28 -29.63
CA LYS A 486 -15.82 3.98 -28.80
C LYS A 486 -14.83 3.03 -28.16
N PHE A 487 -13.54 3.38 -28.24
CA PHE A 487 -12.45 2.64 -27.59
C PHE A 487 -11.56 3.59 -26.78
N PRO A 488 -10.98 3.16 -25.65
CA PRO A 488 -9.99 3.96 -24.93
C PRO A 488 -8.69 4.02 -25.74
N PHE A 489 -8.17 5.22 -26.01
CA PHE A 489 -6.88 5.39 -26.68
C PHE A 489 -5.70 5.56 -25.72
N LYS A 490 -5.96 5.64 -24.42
CA LYS A 490 -4.94 5.65 -23.38
C LYS A 490 -5.27 4.61 -22.31
N LEU A 491 -4.34 3.70 -22.05
CA LEU A 491 -4.43 2.69 -20.99
C LEU A 491 -3.25 2.87 -20.05
N THR A 492 -3.52 3.04 -18.75
CA THR A 492 -2.47 3.13 -17.72
C THR A 492 -2.59 1.93 -16.79
N GLN A 493 -1.67 0.99 -16.96
CA GLN A 493 -1.59 -0.22 -16.16
C GLN A 493 -0.62 -0.02 -15.00
N SER A 494 -1.08 -0.22 -13.77
CA SER A 494 -0.27 -0.15 -12.55
C SER A 494 -0.16 -1.52 -11.89
N MET A 495 1.06 -1.96 -11.61
CA MET A 495 1.39 -3.23 -10.94
C MET A 495 2.40 -2.95 -9.83
N GLY A 496 1.92 -2.84 -8.58
CA GLY A 496 2.79 -2.47 -7.45
C GLY A 496 3.40 -1.06 -7.65
N PRO A 497 4.73 -0.87 -7.52
CA PRO A 497 5.37 0.43 -7.72
C PRO A 497 5.61 0.80 -9.19
N GLN A 498 5.32 -0.10 -10.13
CA GLN A 498 5.55 0.11 -11.56
C GLN A 498 4.25 0.50 -12.25
N SER A 499 4.34 1.45 -13.17
CA SER A 499 3.26 1.83 -14.08
C SER A 499 3.73 1.76 -15.53
N LEU A 500 2.79 1.40 -16.41
CA LEU A 500 2.96 1.35 -17.85
C LEU A 500 1.80 2.11 -18.48
N THR A 501 2.10 3.15 -19.25
CA THR A 501 1.12 3.82 -20.11
C THR A 501 1.26 3.30 -21.54
N LEU A 502 0.15 2.84 -22.11
CA LEU A 502 0.00 2.41 -23.50
C LEU A 502 -0.93 3.40 -24.21
N GLU A 503 -0.49 3.88 -25.36
CA GLU A 503 -1.28 4.69 -26.29
C GLU A 503 -1.68 3.85 -27.49
N VAL A 504 -2.97 3.81 -27.79
CA VAL A 504 -3.49 3.18 -28.99
C VAL A 504 -3.14 4.05 -30.20
N THR A 505 -2.51 3.43 -31.18
CA THR A 505 -2.10 4.09 -32.43
C THR A 505 -3.03 3.75 -33.59
N SER A 506 -3.64 2.56 -33.58
CA SER A 506 -4.56 2.10 -34.61
C SER A 506 -5.50 1.05 -34.07
N ILE A 507 -6.75 1.09 -34.51
CA ILE A 507 -7.75 0.02 -34.36
C ILE A 507 -8.32 -0.27 -35.75
N LYS A 508 -8.36 -1.55 -36.13
CA LYS A 508 -8.99 -2.02 -37.36
C LYS A 508 -9.98 -3.12 -37.01
N MET A 509 -11.15 -3.10 -37.61
CA MET A 509 -12.20 -4.09 -37.36
C MET A 509 -12.70 -4.69 -38.68
N ASN A 510 -13.23 -5.91 -38.61
CA ASN A 510 -13.87 -6.61 -39.74
C ASN A 510 -12.99 -6.70 -40.98
N THR A 511 -11.71 -6.99 -40.76
CA THR A 511 -10.67 -7.04 -41.80
C THR A 511 -10.54 -8.42 -42.45
N GLY A 512 -11.18 -9.45 -41.88
CA GLY A 512 -11.04 -10.83 -42.33
C GLY A 512 -9.74 -11.46 -41.85
N LEU A 513 -9.40 -11.29 -40.56
CA LEU A 513 -8.15 -11.84 -40.00
C LEU A 513 -8.02 -13.34 -40.31
N ASN A 514 -6.84 -13.72 -40.81
CA ASN A 514 -6.53 -15.11 -41.15
C ASN A 514 -6.39 -15.96 -39.89
N ASP A 515 -7.03 -17.13 -39.86
CA ASP A 515 -7.00 -18.04 -38.72
C ASP A 515 -5.59 -18.54 -38.37
N SER A 516 -4.67 -18.54 -39.35
CA SER A 516 -3.28 -19.00 -39.16
C SER A 516 -2.51 -18.24 -38.07
N ILE A 517 -2.90 -17.00 -37.73
CA ILE A 517 -2.24 -16.22 -36.67
C ILE A 517 -2.64 -16.68 -35.27
N PHE A 518 -3.74 -17.42 -35.14
CA PHE A 518 -4.26 -17.93 -33.87
C PHE A 518 -3.87 -19.39 -33.62
N GLU A 519 -3.17 -20.04 -34.56
CA GLU A 519 -2.81 -21.45 -34.42
C GLU A 519 -1.78 -21.67 -33.32
N VAL A 520 -2.13 -22.53 -32.36
CA VAL A 520 -1.21 -23.04 -31.34
C VAL A 520 -0.38 -24.18 -31.95
N LYS A 521 0.75 -23.82 -32.57
CA LYS A 521 1.71 -24.76 -33.16
C LYS A 521 2.56 -25.49 -32.13
#